data_AF-A0A2S6GS21-F1
#
_entry.id   AF-A0A2S6GS21-F1
#
_cell.length_a   1.000
_cell.length_b   1.000
_cell.length_c   1.000
_cell.angle_alpha   90.00
_cell.angle_beta   90.00
_cell.angle_gamma   90.00
#
_symmetry.space_group_name_H-M   'P 1'
#
loop_
_entity.id
_entity.type
_entity.pdbx_description
1 polymer ?
#
loop_
_entity_poly.entity_id
_entity_poly.type
_entity_poly.pdbx_seq_one_letter_code
_entity_poly.pdbx_strand_id
1 'polypeptide(L)'
;MTESDRPPDTADDAIGHTPGPWRDPGARVNLDAFADAVDPARLTPDEFVRLVEVLDTLGRARAGVDLATMRTDTFLRFLRRTTPAHLDALTAHPALRQVVFTEVFRRMSDHLDPTRTATLRAVIHWRFTGAVEDRFETVIDHGTCTSGRSPTADPRVTITLAPTDFLRALTGEVNLPLLFLTGKVRVKGDLPFAATLIAHFDLPGR
;
A
#
# COMPACT_ATOMS: atom_id res chain seq x y z
N MET A 1 76.42 -21.37 17.19
CA MET A 1 76.65 -22.14 18.43
C MET A 1 76.24 -21.21 19.56
N THR A 2 74.99 -21.20 20.01
CA THR A 2 74.39 -22.27 20.82
C THR A 2 72.91 -22.48 20.52
N GLU A 3 72.57 -23.76 20.43
CA GLU A 3 71.28 -24.40 20.26
C GLU A 3 70.75 -24.82 21.64
N SER A 4 69.49 -24.53 21.96
CA SER A 4 68.72 -25.09 23.09
C SER A 4 67.35 -24.37 23.11
N ASP A 5 66.18 -24.96 23.30
CA ASP A 5 65.63 -26.30 23.28
C ASP A 5 64.11 -26.02 23.33
N ARG A 6 63.33 -26.43 22.31
CA ARG A 6 61.88 -26.21 22.27
C ARG A 6 61.22 -27.60 22.23
N PRO A 7 60.34 -27.94 23.19
CA PRO A 7 59.61 -29.20 23.13
C PRO A 7 58.50 -29.13 22.07
N PRO A 8 58.17 -30.26 21.41
CA PRO A 8 56.95 -30.36 20.63
C PRO A 8 55.81 -30.70 21.58
N ASP A 9 54.74 -29.93 21.56
CA ASP A 9 53.45 -30.44 22.05
C ASP A 9 52.40 -30.24 20.98
N THR A 10 51.69 -31.34 20.75
CA THR A 10 50.82 -31.64 19.62
C THR A 10 49.44 -31.85 20.20
N ALA A 11 48.41 -31.42 19.47
CA ALA A 11 46.99 -31.45 19.85
C ALA A 11 46.67 -30.40 20.92
N ASP A 12 45.75 -29.48 20.69
CA ASP A 12 44.35 -29.74 20.39
C ASP A 12 43.74 -28.51 19.69
N ASP A 13 42.49 -28.62 19.26
CA ASP A 13 41.68 -27.56 18.63
C ASP A 13 41.78 -27.46 17.11
N ALA A 14 41.57 -28.62 16.48
CA ALA A 14 40.72 -28.67 15.30
C ALA A 14 39.29 -28.27 15.68
N ILE A 15 39.05 -26.98 15.96
CA ILE A 15 37.69 -26.44 16.02
C ILE A 15 37.22 -26.35 14.56
N GLY A 16 36.62 -27.45 14.10
CA GLY A 16 35.76 -27.45 12.93
C GLY A 16 34.68 -26.39 13.14
N HIS A 17 34.87 -25.22 12.54
CA HIS A 17 33.86 -24.18 12.44
C HIS A 17 32.75 -24.73 11.56
N THR A 18 31.82 -25.46 12.16
CA THR A 18 30.58 -25.85 11.50
C THR A 18 29.76 -24.57 11.43
N PRO A 19 29.47 -24.00 10.24
CA PRO A 19 28.66 -22.79 10.17
C PRO A 19 27.30 -23.10 10.79
N GLY A 20 26.94 -22.40 11.87
CA GLY A 20 25.62 -22.53 12.49
C GLY A 20 24.50 -22.19 11.49
N PRO A 21 23.27 -22.71 11.69
CA PRO A 21 22.22 -22.72 10.67
C PRO A 21 21.50 -21.37 10.47
N TRP A 22 22.17 -20.22 10.55
CA TRP A 22 21.47 -18.94 10.57
C TRP A 22 22.02 -17.85 9.64
N ARG A 23 21.01 -17.28 8.93
CA ARG A 23 20.94 -16.09 8.08
C ARG A 23 21.50 -16.25 6.67
N ASP A 24 20.64 -16.74 5.79
CA ASP A 24 20.64 -16.33 4.39
C ASP A 24 20.55 -14.79 4.33
N PRO A 25 21.59 -14.08 3.88
CA PRO A 25 21.56 -12.62 3.73
C PRO A 25 20.54 -12.14 2.68
N GLY A 26 19.95 -13.09 1.93
CA GLY A 26 18.93 -12.87 0.92
C GLY A 26 17.52 -13.31 1.31
N ALA A 27 17.27 -13.73 2.56
CA ALA A 27 15.93 -14.07 3.02
C ALA A 27 15.06 -12.81 3.04
N ARG A 28 14.33 -12.57 1.94
CA ARG A 28 13.33 -11.50 1.85
C ARG A 28 12.25 -11.77 2.88
N VAL A 29 11.90 -10.77 3.67
CA VAL A 29 10.78 -10.87 4.59
C VAL A 29 9.51 -11.06 3.76
N ASN A 30 8.82 -12.17 3.96
CA ASN A 30 7.54 -12.41 3.28
C ASN A 30 6.47 -11.52 3.91
N LEU A 31 6.26 -10.36 3.29
CA LEU A 31 5.32 -9.37 3.78
C LEU A 31 3.87 -9.86 3.69
N ASP A 32 3.55 -10.78 2.77
CA ASP A 32 2.22 -11.39 2.72
C ASP A 32 1.97 -12.27 3.95
N ALA A 33 2.93 -13.14 4.29
CA ALA A 33 2.82 -13.99 5.48
C ALA A 33 2.75 -13.18 6.78
N PHE A 34 3.47 -12.05 6.84
CA PHE A 34 3.37 -11.11 7.94
C PHE A 34 1.95 -10.52 8.05
N ALA A 35 1.40 -10.04 6.93
CA ALA A 35 0.05 -9.48 6.91
C ALA A 35 -1.01 -10.51 7.30
N ASP A 36 -0.85 -11.78 6.94
CA ASP A 36 -1.74 -12.87 7.36
C ASP A 36 -1.65 -13.14 8.88
N ALA A 37 -0.46 -13.04 9.46
CA ALA A 37 -0.23 -13.29 10.89
C ALA A 37 -0.68 -12.13 11.80
N VAL A 38 -0.70 -10.90 11.30
CA VAL A 38 -1.12 -9.72 12.07
C VAL A 38 -2.60 -9.44 11.86
N ASP A 39 -3.35 -9.39 12.96
CA ASP A 39 -4.72 -8.91 12.98
C ASP A 39 -4.75 -7.44 13.39
N PRO A 40 -4.93 -6.49 12.44
CA PRO A 40 -4.91 -5.07 12.76
C PRO A 40 -6.07 -4.65 13.66
N ALA A 41 -7.15 -5.43 13.78
CA ALA A 41 -8.26 -5.12 14.69
C ALA A 41 -7.88 -5.29 16.18
N ARG A 42 -6.80 -6.00 16.47
CA ARG A 42 -6.27 -6.17 17.85
C ARG A 42 -5.33 -5.07 18.28
N LEU A 43 -4.94 -4.19 17.36
CA LEU A 43 -4.09 -3.05 17.62
C LEU A 43 -4.96 -1.84 17.94
N THR A 44 -4.49 -0.97 18.82
CA THR A 44 -5.01 0.40 18.93
C THR A 44 -4.64 1.20 17.68
N PRO A 45 -5.32 2.33 17.39
CA PRO A 45 -4.96 3.20 16.26
C PRO A 45 -3.48 3.62 16.25
N ASP A 46 -2.92 3.94 17.42
CA ASP A 46 -1.52 4.35 17.53
C ASP A 46 -0.55 3.18 17.29
N GLU A 47 -0.87 1.97 17.76
CA GLU A 47 -0.06 0.78 17.49
C GLU A 47 -0.11 0.40 16.00
N PHE A 48 -1.27 0.53 15.37
CA PHE A 48 -1.43 0.34 13.94
C PHE A 48 -0.57 1.32 13.13
N VAL A 49 -0.62 2.62 13.46
CA VAL A 49 0.22 3.63 12.81
C VAL A 49 1.70 3.30 12.99
N ARG A 50 2.14 3.02 14.22
CA ARG A 50 3.54 2.63 14.50
C ARG A 50 3.98 1.41 13.70
N LEU A 51 3.13 0.41 13.57
CA LEU A 51 3.43 -0.76 12.75
C LEU A 51 3.70 -0.36 11.29
N VAL A 52 2.82 0.45 10.69
CA VAL A 52 2.98 0.90 9.31
C VAL A 52 4.23 1.78 9.14
N GLU A 53 4.56 2.62 10.13
CA GLU A 53 5.80 3.41 10.14
C GLU A 53 7.05 2.53 10.11
N VAL A 54 7.08 1.47 10.91
CA VAL A 54 8.20 0.52 10.91
C VAL A 54 8.32 -0.17 9.56
N LEU A 55 7.21 -0.63 8.97
CA LEU A 55 7.21 -1.27 7.66
C LEU A 55 7.72 -0.31 6.57
N ASP A 56 7.25 0.93 6.55
CA ASP A 56 7.72 1.96 5.61
C ASP A 56 9.22 2.27 5.80
N THR A 57 9.67 2.39 7.05
CA THR A 57 11.08 2.65 7.37
C THR A 57 11.98 1.51 6.89
N LEU A 58 11.58 0.26 7.11
CA LEU A 58 12.30 -0.92 6.63
C LEU A 58 12.34 -1.00 5.10
N GLY A 59 11.25 -0.59 4.43
CA GLY A 59 11.20 -0.50 2.96
C GLY A 59 12.13 0.55 2.40
N ARG A 60 12.15 1.75 2.98
CA ARG A 60 13.10 2.80 2.59
C ARG A 60 14.56 2.40 2.84
N ALA A 61 14.82 1.63 3.91
CA ALA A 61 16.13 1.07 4.20
C ALA A 61 16.53 -0.10 3.27
N ARG A 62 15.65 -0.53 2.35
CA ARG A 62 15.82 -1.69 1.48
C ARG A 62 16.11 -2.98 2.25
N ALA A 63 15.55 -3.12 3.45
CA ALA A 63 15.72 -4.29 4.32
C ALA A 63 14.93 -5.53 3.84
N GLY A 64 14.47 -5.56 2.57
CA GLY A 64 13.65 -6.63 2.02
C GLY A 64 12.19 -6.62 2.47
N VAL A 65 11.71 -5.53 3.08
CA VAL A 65 10.31 -5.32 3.50
C VAL A 65 9.75 -4.17 2.69
N ASP A 66 9.01 -4.41 1.61
CA ASP A 66 8.48 -3.32 0.78
C ASP A 66 6.96 -3.48 0.60
N LEU A 67 6.19 -2.48 0.99
CA LEU A 67 4.74 -2.45 0.80
C LEU A 67 4.35 -2.66 -0.67
N ALA A 68 5.18 -2.24 -1.63
CA ALA A 68 4.95 -2.46 -3.05
C ALA A 68 5.08 -3.94 -3.46
N THR A 69 5.80 -4.76 -2.68
CA THR A 69 5.96 -6.20 -2.94
C THR A 69 4.81 -7.05 -2.37
N MET A 70 3.98 -6.48 -1.50
CA MET A 70 2.76 -7.14 -1.01
C MET A 70 1.75 -7.27 -2.16
N ARG A 71 1.12 -8.45 -2.28
CA ARG A 71 0.06 -8.65 -3.27
C ARG A 71 -1.13 -7.74 -2.98
N THR A 72 -1.83 -7.32 -4.03
CA THR A 72 -3.02 -6.47 -3.87
C THR A 72 -4.12 -7.16 -3.07
N ASP A 73 -4.32 -8.48 -3.23
CA ASP A 73 -5.31 -9.21 -2.43
C ASP A 73 -4.99 -9.19 -0.94
N THR A 74 -3.71 -9.36 -0.59
CA THR A 74 -3.23 -9.28 0.80
C THR A 74 -3.42 -7.88 1.36
N PHE A 75 -3.07 -6.86 0.57
CA PHE A 75 -3.23 -5.46 0.95
C PHE A 75 -4.70 -5.10 1.22
N LEU A 76 -5.61 -5.43 0.30
CA LEU A 76 -7.03 -5.16 0.45
C LEU A 76 -7.63 -5.94 1.63
N ARG A 77 -7.24 -7.20 1.82
CA ARG A 77 -7.63 -8.00 2.99
C ARG A 77 -7.11 -7.41 4.30
N PHE A 78 -5.90 -6.87 4.30
CA PHE A 78 -5.35 -6.20 5.46
C PHE A 78 -6.16 -4.95 5.81
N LEU A 79 -6.45 -4.09 4.81
CA LEU A 79 -7.31 -2.90 4.98
C LEU A 79 -8.72 -3.25 5.47
N ARG A 80 -9.32 -4.34 4.98
CA ARG A 80 -10.65 -4.82 5.42
C ARG A 80 -10.73 -5.18 6.91
N ARG A 81 -9.61 -5.54 7.52
CA ARG A 81 -9.56 -5.86 8.95
C ARG A 81 -9.28 -4.63 9.81
N THR A 82 -9.08 -3.45 9.21
CA THR A 82 -8.86 -2.21 9.94
C THR A 82 -10.19 -1.56 10.33
N THR A 83 -10.19 -0.83 11.45
CA THR A 83 -11.35 -0.04 11.87
C THR A 83 -11.30 1.36 11.22
N PRO A 84 -12.41 2.11 11.16
CA PRO A 84 -12.37 3.51 10.73
C PRO A 84 -11.35 4.36 11.49
N ALA A 85 -11.22 4.13 12.80
CA ALA A 85 -10.24 4.83 13.64
C ALA A 85 -8.78 4.54 13.22
N HIS A 86 -8.48 3.34 12.76
CA HIS A 86 -7.14 3.00 12.24
C HIS A 86 -6.84 3.77 10.96
N LEU A 87 -7.81 3.84 10.05
CA LEU A 87 -7.68 4.56 8.78
C LEU A 87 -7.63 6.07 8.99
N ASP A 88 -8.41 6.60 9.93
CA ASP A 88 -8.35 8.01 10.33
C ASP A 88 -6.97 8.35 10.90
N ALA A 89 -6.43 7.53 11.81
CA ALA A 89 -5.09 7.74 12.37
C ALA A 89 -3.99 7.65 11.30
N LEU A 90 -4.07 6.66 10.40
CA LEU A 90 -3.12 6.50 9.30
C LEU A 90 -3.15 7.69 8.33
N THR A 91 -4.33 8.19 7.99
CA THR A 91 -4.48 9.29 7.03
C THR A 91 -4.27 10.67 7.67
N ALA A 92 -4.34 10.78 9.00
CA ALA A 92 -3.89 11.96 9.74
C ALA A 92 -2.35 12.04 9.82
N HIS A 93 -1.65 10.91 9.70
CA HIS A 93 -0.19 10.87 9.81
C HIS A 93 0.50 11.47 8.56
N PRO A 94 1.29 12.56 8.67
CA PRO A 94 1.78 13.32 7.50
C PRO A 94 2.61 12.51 6.50
N ALA A 95 3.52 11.65 7.00
CA ALA A 95 4.37 10.83 6.12
C ALA A 95 3.59 9.65 5.51
N LEU A 96 2.99 8.83 6.38
CA LEU A 96 2.26 7.62 5.95
C LEU A 96 1.05 7.88 5.06
N ARG A 97 0.32 8.99 5.26
CA ARG A 97 -0.77 9.39 4.37
C ARG A 97 -0.36 9.40 2.91
N GLN A 98 0.84 9.92 2.63
CA GLN A 98 1.32 10.01 1.26
C GLN A 98 1.80 8.66 0.72
N VAL A 99 2.38 7.83 1.58
CA VAL A 99 2.77 6.46 1.26
C VAL A 99 1.53 5.64 0.87
N VAL A 100 0.47 5.65 1.70
CA VAL A 100 -0.73 4.85 1.43
C VAL A 100 -1.46 5.33 0.18
N PHE A 101 -1.57 6.63 -0.07
CA PHE A 101 -2.22 7.13 -1.28
C PHE A 101 -1.44 6.78 -2.55
N THR A 102 -0.13 7.04 -2.56
CA THR A 102 0.72 6.66 -3.70
C THR A 102 0.56 5.16 -4.01
N GLU A 103 0.58 4.33 -2.98
CA GLU A 103 0.50 2.89 -3.15
C GLU A 103 -0.89 2.42 -3.62
N VAL A 104 -1.96 3.02 -3.10
CA VAL A 104 -3.33 2.77 -3.55
C VAL A 104 -3.51 3.13 -5.02
N PHE A 105 -3.08 4.32 -5.45
CA PHE A 105 -3.24 4.76 -6.82
C PHE A 105 -2.38 3.94 -7.81
N ARG A 106 -1.19 3.50 -7.37
CA ARG A 106 -0.36 2.55 -8.10
C ARG A 106 -1.12 1.24 -8.32
N ARG A 107 -1.67 0.65 -7.25
CA ARG A 107 -2.47 -0.59 -7.34
C ARG A 107 -3.73 -0.42 -8.17
N MET A 108 -4.45 0.70 -8.06
CA MET A 108 -5.59 0.97 -8.96
C MET A 108 -5.15 0.97 -10.42
N SER A 109 -3.98 1.54 -10.73
CA SER A 109 -3.45 1.57 -12.09
C SER A 109 -3.09 0.17 -12.60
N ASP A 110 -2.49 -0.67 -11.76
CA ASP A 110 -2.16 -2.08 -12.08
C ASP A 110 -3.40 -2.95 -12.33
N HIS A 111 -4.54 -2.58 -11.75
CA HIS A 111 -5.78 -3.35 -11.80
C HIS A 111 -6.81 -2.77 -12.77
N LEU A 112 -6.42 -1.85 -13.67
CA LEU A 112 -7.31 -1.39 -14.75
C LEU A 112 -7.58 -2.57 -15.71
N ASP A 113 -8.84 -2.84 -16.04
CA ASP A 113 -9.20 -3.80 -17.09
C ASP A 113 -8.95 -3.17 -18.47
N PRO A 114 -7.91 -3.59 -19.21
CA PRO A 114 -7.54 -2.97 -20.47
C PRO A 114 -8.58 -3.21 -21.57
N THR A 115 -9.35 -4.30 -21.48
CA THR A 115 -10.38 -4.65 -22.47
C THR A 115 -11.59 -3.74 -22.30
N ARG A 116 -12.05 -3.53 -21.06
CA ARG A 116 -13.17 -2.61 -20.77
C ARG A 116 -12.86 -1.14 -21.03
N THR A 117 -11.57 -0.80 -21.11
CA THR A 117 -11.12 0.60 -21.23
C THR A 117 -10.36 0.89 -22.52
N ALA A 118 -10.34 -0.05 -23.47
CA ALA A 118 -9.65 0.08 -24.75
C ALA A 118 -10.07 1.32 -25.57
N THR A 119 -11.33 1.76 -25.44
CA THR A 119 -11.87 2.96 -26.11
C THR A 119 -12.10 4.14 -25.16
N LEU A 120 -11.81 3.96 -23.87
CA LEU A 120 -12.06 4.97 -22.85
C LEU A 120 -10.92 5.99 -22.83
N ARG A 121 -11.30 7.26 -22.83
CA ARG A 121 -10.44 8.39 -22.43
C ARG A 121 -11.12 9.15 -21.32
N ALA A 122 -10.48 9.25 -20.17
CA ALA A 122 -11.03 9.97 -19.03
C ALA A 122 -9.93 10.48 -18.10
N VAL A 123 -10.10 11.72 -17.64
CA VAL A 123 -9.31 12.31 -16.57
C VAL A 123 -10.19 12.42 -15.34
N ILE A 124 -9.75 11.83 -14.23
CA ILE A 124 -10.42 11.83 -12.94
C ILE A 124 -9.58 12.67 -11.98
N HIS A 125 -10.18 13.70 -11.40
CA HIS A 125 -9.56 14.45 -10.30
C HIS A 125 -10.13 13.96 -8.97
N TRP A 126 -9.25 13.55 -8.07
CA TRP A 126 -9.55 13.17 -6.71
C TRP A 126 -9.24 14.32 -5.77
N ARG A 127 -10.16 14.63 -4.87
CA ARG A 127 -9.99 15.65 -3.82
C ARG A 127 -10.32 15.03 -2.48
N PHE A 128 -9.39 15.13 -1.55
CA PHE A 128 -9.57 14.59 -0.21
C PHE A 128 -9.89 15.71 0.78
N THR A 129 -10.98 15.54 1.53
CA THR A 129 -11.36 16.47 2.59
C THR A 129 -10.45 16.30 3.82
N GLY A 130 -10.30 17.36 4.61
CA GLY A 130 -9.50 17.34 5.84
C GLY A 130 -8.67 18.62 6.01
N ALA A 131 -7.80 18.62 7.01
CA ALA A 131 -6.91 19.77 7.29
C ALA A 131 -5.89 20.01 6.16
N VAL A 132 -5.52 18.96 5.43
CA VAL A 132 -4.61 19.03 4.28
C VAL A 132 -5.38 18.55 3.04
N GLU A 133 -5.50 19.42 2.05
CA GLU A 133 -6.16 19.12 0.77
C GLU A 133 -5.26 18.28 -0.13
N ASP A 134 -5.33 16.94 -0.01
CA ASP A 134 -4.67 16.10 -1.01
C ASP A 134 -5.46 16.09 -2.31
N ARG A 135 -4.71 16.12 -3.41
CA ARG A 135 -5.23 16.08 -4.76
C ARG A 135 -4.44 15.06 -5.57
N PHE A 136 -5.17 14.28 -6.35
CA PHE A 136 -4.61 13.33 -7.28
C PHE A 136 -5.37 13.39 -8.60
N GLU A 137 -4.70 13.01 -9.66
CA GLU A 137 -5.26 12.78 -10.98
C GLU A 137 -5.07 11.32 -11.33
N THR A 138 -6.10 10.71 -11.93
CA THR A 138 -6.00 9.44 -12.63
C THR A 138 -6.39 9.68 -14.08
N VAL A 139 -5.50 9.35 -15.02
CA VAL A 139 -5.73 9.42 -16.46
C VAL A 139 -5.88 7.99 -16.97
N ILE A 140 -7.03 7.71 -17.58
CA ILE A 140 -7.28 6.48 -18.34
C ILE A 140 -7.26 6.85 -19.82
N ASP A 141 -6.42 6.15 -20.59
CA ASP A 141 -6.30 6.33 -22.03
C ASP A 141 -6.04 4.99 -22.72
N HIS A 142 -7.03 4.49 -23.46
CA HIS A 142 -6.96 3.25 -24.25
C HIS A 142 -6.35 2.04 -23.52
N GLY A 143 -6.93 1.65 -22.39
CA GLY A 143 -6.44 0.50 -21.63
C GLY A 143 -5.23 0.79 -20.75
N THR A 144 -4.72 2.02 -20.73
CA THR A 144 -3.66 2.44 -19.81
C THR A 144 -4.21 3.32 -18.70
N CYS A 145 -3.64 3.19 -17.50
CA CYS A 145 -3.98 3.98 -16.33
C CYS A 145 -2.70 4.58 -15.76
N THR A 146 -2.69 5.89 -15.54
CA THR A 146 -1.62 6.56 -14.78
C THR A 146 -2.24 7.42 -13.71
N SER A 147 -1.57 7.52 -12.56
CA SER A 147 -2.03 8.40 -11.49
C SER A 147 -0.88 9.26 -10.96
N GLY A 148 -1.18 10.50 -10.60
CA GLY A 148 -0.21 11.50 -10.15
C GLY A 148 -0.83 12.57 -9.27
N ARG A 149 0.00 13.45 -8.72
CA ARG A 149 -0.45 14.56 -7.84
C ARG A 149 -0.73 15.85 -8.59
N SER A 150 -0.07 16.02 -9.73
CA SER A 150 -0.18 17.22 -10.55
C SER A 150 -1.27 16.98 -11.60
N PRO A 151 -2.26 17.88 -11.73
CA PRO A 151 -3.24 17.81 -12.80
C PRO A 151 -2.54 18.06 -14.15
N THR A 152 -2.85 17.26 -15.16
CA THR A 152 -2.30 17.38 -16.51
C THR A 152 -3.34 17.85 -17.52
N ALA A 153 -4.64 17.67 -17.22
CA ALA A 153 -5.74 18.05 -18.09
C ALA A 153 -7.03 18.34 -17.31
N ASP A 154 -8.04 18.88 -18.00
CA ASP A 154 -9.35 19.11 -17.41
C ASP A 154 -10.06 17.78 -17.10
N PRO A 155 -10.66 17.64 -15.91
CA PRO A 155 -11.28 16.39 -15.49
C PRO A 155 -12.63 16.19 -16.17
N ARG A 156 -12.88 14.98 -16.65
CA ARG A 156 -14.24 14.51 -16.97
C ARG A 156 -15.09 14.44 -15.70
N VAL A 157 -14.47 14.07 -14.58
CA VAL A 157 -15.12 14.02 -13.27
C VAL A 157 -14.15 14.42 -12.16
N THR A 158 -14.66 15.17 -11.19
CA THR A 158 -14.00 15.39 -9.91
C THR A 158 -14.75 14.66 -8.81
N ILE A 159 -14.07 13.80 -8.05
CA ILE A 159 -14.62 13.07 -6.91
C ILE A 159 -14.01 13.63 -5.63
N THR A 160 -14.86 14.08 -4.70
CA THR A 160 -14.45 14.65 -3.42
C THR A 160 -14.99 13.81 -2.27
N LEU A 161 -14.13 13.32 -1.39
CA LEU A 161 -14.49 12.45 -0.26
C LEU A 161 -13.43 12.45 0.85
N ALA A 162 -13.74 11.88 2.01
CA ALA A 162 -12.76 11.72 3.08
C ALA A 162 -11.73 10.62 2.71
N PRO A 163 -10.44 10.76 3.12
CA PRO A 163 -9.43 9.71 2.97
C PRO A 163 -9.90 8.33 3.45
N THR A 164 -10.53 8.27 4.62
CA THR A 164 -11.04 7.03 5.21
C THR A 164 -12.15 6.40 4.40
N ASP A 165 -13.11 7.19 3.91
CA ASP A 165 -14.18 6.69 3.05
C ASP A 165 -13.64 6.17 1.71
N PHE A 166 -12.58 6.80 1.17
CA PHE A 166 -11.88 6.30 -0.01
C PHE A 166 -11.19 4.96 0.23
N LEU A 167 -10.41 4.81 1.31
CA LEU A 167 -9.74 3.55 1.62
C LEU A 167 -10.74 2.41 1.84
N ARG A 168 -11.89 2.68 2.47
CA ARG A 168 -12.97 1.71 2.65
C ARG A 168 -13.76 1.43 1.38
N ALA A 169 -13.78 2.36 0.42
CA ALA A 169 -14.40 2.13 -0.89
C ALA A 169 -13.64 1.09 -1.71
N LEU A 170 -12.31 1.10 -1.62
CA LEU A 170 -11.45 0.17 -2.34
C LEU A 170 -11.62 -1.28 -1.88
N THR A 171 -11.97 -1.46 -0.61
CA THR A 171 -12.20 -2.77 -0.02
C THR A 171 -13.62 -3.31 -0.26
N GLY A 172 -14.48 -2.54 -0.91
CA GLY A 172 -15.88 -2.91 -1.16
C GLY A 172 -16.79 -2.83 0.07
N GLU A 173 -16.32 -2.25 1.18
CA GLU A 173 -17.07 -2.21 2.44
C GLU A 173 -18.08 -1.07 2.55
N VAL A 174 -18.04 -0.12 1.62
CA VAL A 174 -18.96 1.03 1.63
C VAL A 174 -19.99 0.93 0.52
N ASN A 175 -21.21 1.35 0.86
CA ASN A 175 -22.27 1.58 -0.11
C ASN A 175 -22.05 2.97 -0.74
N LEU A 176 -21.43 3.02 -1.92
CA LEU A 176 -21.11 4.26 -2.63
C LEU A 176 -22.36 5.12 -2.94
N PRO A 177 -23.49 4.55 -3.40
CA PRO A 177 -24.74 5.30 -3.50
C PRO A 177 -25.14 5.97 -2.19
N LEU A 178 -25.05 5.28 -1.05
CA LEU A 178 -25.35 5.86 0.26
C LEU A 178 -24.38 6.97 0.64
N LEU A 179 -23.07 6.82 0.37
CA LEU A 179 -22.09 7.89 0.61
C LEU A 179 -22.38 9.13 -0.24
N PHE A 180 -22.85 8.95 -1.48
CA PHE A 180 -23.27 10.06 -2.33
C PHE A 180 -24.55 10.74 -1.79
N LEU A 181 -25.58 9.96 -1.46
CA LEU A 181 -26.85 10.48 -0.91
C LEU A 181 -26.64 11.22 0.42
N THR A 182 -25.72 10.76 1.25
CA THR A 182 -25.36 11.40 2.53
C THR A 182 -24.38 12.57 2.37
N GLY A 183 -23.93 12.87 1.15
CA GLY A 183 -23.01 13.97 0.85
C GLY A 183 -21.56 13.73 1.26
N LYS A 184 -21.22 12.53 1.76
CA LYS A 184 -19.85 12.12 2.10
C LYS A 184 -18.96 11.96 0.87
N VAL A 185 -19.56 11.58 -0.25
CA VAL A 185 -18.93 11.63 -1.57
C VAL A 185 -19.66 12.68 -2.40
N ARG A 186 -18.91 13.63 -2.96
CA ARG A 186 -19.42 14.62 -3.92
C ARG A 186 -18.79 14.37 -5.28
N VAL A 187 -19.62 14.37 -6.31
CA VAL A 187 -19.21 14.17 -7.70
C VAL A 187 -19.56 15.42 -8.49
N LYS A 188 -18.59 15.96 -9.25
CA LYS A 188 -18.80 17.06 -10.19
C LYS A 188 -18.37 16.61 -11.58
N GLY A 189 -19.17 16.91 -12.60
CA GLY A 189 -18.91 16.52 -14.00
C GLY A 189 -19.82 15.39 -14.44
N ASP A 190 -19.26 14.36 -15.08
CA ASP A 190 -20.01 13.22 -15.63
C ASP A 190 -20.40 12.20 -14.53
N LEU A 191 -21.64 12.30 -14.01
CA LEU A 191 -22.16 11.37 -13.01
C LEU A 191 -22.35 9.93 -13.53
N PRO A 192 -22.90 9.70 -14.74
CA PRO A 192 -22.96 8.34 -15.31
C PRO A 192 -21.61 7.64 -15.35
N PHE A 193 -20.55 8.36 -15.77
CA PHE A 193 -19.18 7.83 -15.75
C PHE A 193 -18.70 7.53 -14.32
N ALA A 194 -18.95 8.43 -13.37
CA ALA A 194 -18.57 8.22 -11.97
C ALA A 194 -19.21 6.96 -11.38
N ALA A 195 -20.46 6.67 -11.75
CA ALA A 195 -21.19 5.50 -11.28
C ALA A 195 -20.60 4.18 -11.79
N THR A 196 -19.98 4.18 -12.98
CA THR A 196 -19.35 2.99 -13.57
C THR A 196 -17.84 2.91 -13.32
N LEU A 197 -17.22 3.94 -12.72
CA LEU A 197 -15.76 4.05 -12.60
C LEU A 197 -15.10 2.80 -12.04
N ILE A 198 -15.63 2.26 -10.94
CA ILE A 198 -15.04 1.09 -10.27
C ILE A 198 -15.15 -0.17 -11.12
N ALA A 199 -16.16 -0.28 -11.99
CA ALA A 199 -16.33 -1.44 -12.85
C ALA A 199 -15.26 -1.53 -13.97
N HIS A 200 -14.45 -0.48 -14.16
CA HIS A 200 -13.29 -0.50 -15.04
C HIS A 200 -12.04 -1.10 -14.39
N PHE A 201 -12.08 -1.44 -13.09
CA PHE A 201 -10.97 -2.04 -12.37
C PHE A 201 -11.31 -3.47 -11.93
N ASP A 202 -10.37 -4.39 -12.13
CA ASP A 202 -10.45 -5.79 -11.69
C ASP A 202 -9.79 -5.96 -10.32
N LEU A 203 -10.41 -5.41 -9.27
CA LEU A 203 -9.87 -5.46 -7.92
C LEU A 203 -10.04 -6.86 -7.31
N PRO A 204 -8.97 -7.49 -6.77
CA PRO A 204 -9.05 -8.82 -6.17
C PRO A 204 -10.02 -8.89 -4.99
N GLY A 205 -10.82 -9.95 -4.93
CA GLY A 205 -11.75 -10.20 -3.82
C GLY A 205 -13.11 -9.50 -3.96
N ARG A 206 -13.45 -9.03 -5.16
CA ARG A 206 -14.81 -8.64 -5.56
C ARG A 206 -15.51 -9.77 -6.31
#